data_AF-A0A2V7LBL9-F1
#
_entry.id   AF-A0A2V7LBL9-F1
#
_cell.length_a   1.000
_cell.length_b   1.000
_cell.length_c   1.000
_cell.angle_alpha   90.00
_cell.angle_beta   90.00
_cell.angle_gamma   90.00
#
_symmetry.space_group_name_H-M   'P 1'
#
loop_
_entity.id
_entity.type
_entity.pdbx_description
1 polymer ?
#
loop_
_entity_poly.entity_id
_entity_poly.type
_entity_poly.pdbx_seq_one_letter_code
_entity_poly.pdbx_strand_id
1 'polypeptide(L)'
;LHPPGRPGDSRAEHLAQVRIPMLFLQGDRDEFADLKLLKPVLTRLGAGATLHLVEGGDHSFKVLKRTGRTGDDVMTELVTTIDQWASKLL
;
A
#
# COMPACT_ATOMS: atom_id res chain seq x y z
N LEU A 1 6.52 -5.53 -4.39
CA LEU A 1 6.85 -5.24 -5.81
C LEU A 1 8.02 -6.07 -6.33
N HIS A 2 9.04 -6.29 -5.52
CA HIS A 2 10.23 -7.05 -5.91
C HIS A 2 10.75 -7.89 -4.73
N PRO A 3 11.62 -8.88 -4.97
CA PRO A 3 12.41 -9.48 -3.91
C PRO A 3 13.33 -8.43 -3.25
N PRO A 4 13.65 -8.55 -1.94
CA PRO A 4 14.61 -7.68 -1.29
C PRO A 4 15.96 -7.69 -2.01
N GLY A 5 16.57 -6.51 -2.17
CA GLY A 5 17.86 -6.35 -2.87
C GLY A 5 17.81 -6.47 -4.39
N ARG A 6 16.64 -6.63 -5.01
CA ARG A 6 16.47 -6.67 -6.49
C ARG A 6 15.39 -5.69 -6.95
N PRO A 7 15.62 -4.37 -6.87
CA PRO A 7 14.60 -3.37 -7.18
C PRO A 7 14.09 -3.50 -8.62
N GLY A 8 12.77 -3.42 -8.78
CA GLY A 8 12.08 -3.49 -10.06
C GLY A 8 10.56 -3.51 -9.87
N ASP A 9 9.81 -3.22 -10.93
CA ASP A 9 8.36 -3.13 -10.94
C ASP A 9 7.68 -4.16 -11.86
N SER A 10 8.42 -5.15 -12.38
CA SER A 10 7.89 -6.16 -13.29
C SER A 10 6.68 -6.92 -12.74
N ARG A 11 6.64 -7.15 -11.41
CA ARG A 11 5.47 -7.77 -10.76
C ARG A 11 4.21 -6.90 -10.80
N ALA A 12 4.33 -5.61 -11.07
CA ALA A 12 3.21 -4.67 -11.17
C ALA A 12 2.70 -4.46 -12.60
N GLU A 13 3.39 -4.97 -13.63
CA GLU A 13 3.00 -4.75 -15.04
C GLU A 13 1.57 -5.19 -15.34
N HIS A 14 1.14 -6.32 -14.76
CA HIS A 14 -0.21 -6.86 -14.95
C HIS A 14 -1.32 -5.93 -14.40
N LEU A 15 -1.02 -5.03 -13.46
CA LEU A 15 -2.01 -4.13 -12.85
C LEU A 15 -2.61 -3.15 -13.86
N ALA A 16 -1.88 -2.82 -14.93
CA ALA A 16 -2.39 -1.97 -16.01
C ALA A 16 -3.60 -2.58 -16.75
N GLN A 17 -3.82 -3.89 -16.62
CA GLN A 17 -4.95 -4.59 -17.23
C GLN A 17 -6.18 -4.62 -16.32
N VAL A 18 -6.05 -4.26 -15.05
CA VAL A 18 -7.16 -4.22 -14.09
C VAL A 18 -7.95 -2.92 -14.32
N ARG A 19 -9.23 -3.06 -14.71
CA ARG A 19 -10.10 -1.94 -15.09
C ARG A 19 -11.08 -1.49 -14.01
N ILE A 20 -10.94 -2.04 -12.80
CA ILE A 20 -11.74 -1.66 -11.63
C ILE A 20 -10.87 -0.84 -10.66
N PRO A 21 -11.47 -0.02 -9.79
CA PRO A 21 -10.73 0.69 -8.75
C PRO A 21 -9.92 -0.28 -7.88
N MET A 22 -8.69 0.12 -7.54
CA MET A 22 -7.76 -0.65 -6.71
C MET A 22 -7.32 0.17 -5.49
N LEU A 23 -7.37 -0.46 -4.32
CA LEU A 23 -6.81 0.06 -3.08
C LEU A 23 -5.47 -0.62 -2.77
N PHE A 24 -4.43 0.20 -2.55
CA PHE A 24 -3.12 -0.23 -2.11
C PHE A 24 -2.94 0.20 -0.65
N LEU A 25 -2.75 -0.76 0.24
CA LEU A 25 -2.41 -0.53 1.65
C LEU A 25 -0.92 -0.84 1.80
N GLN A 26 -0.12 0.14 2.22
CA GLN A 26 1.33 0.01 2.18
C GLN A 26 1.99 0.60 3.43
N GLY A 27 2.83 -0.19 4.09
CA GLY A 27 3.75 0.34 5.09
C GLY A 27 4.85 1.19 4.42
N ASP A 28 5.16 2.36 4.96
CA ASP A 28 6.16 3.27 4.39
C ASP A 28 7.62 2.80 4.56
N ARG A 29 7.83 1.75 5.37
CA ARG A 29 9.12 1.08 5.61
C ARG A 29 9.19 -0.33 5.02
N ASP A 30 8.31 -0.66 4.08
CA ASP A 30 8.33 -1.96 3.41
C ASP A 30 9.50 -2.10 2.42
N GLU A 31 10.41 -3.02 2.72
CA GLU A 31 11.59 -3.32 1.90
C GLU A 31 11.29 -4.14 0.62
N PHE A 32 10.10 -4.74 0.53
CA PHE A 32 9.64 -5.50 -0.63
C PHE A 32 8.90 -4.63 -1.64
N ALA A 33 8.46 -3.45 -1.24
CA ALA A 33 7.70 -2.51 -2.06
C ALA A 33 8.11 -1.06 -1.76
N ASP A 34 9.37 -0.74 -2.08
CA ASP A 34 9.90 0.61 -1.92
C ASP A 34 8.97 1.63 -2.59
N LEU A 35 8.56 2.65 -1.84
CA LEU A 35 7.70 3.73 -2.34
C LEU A 35 8.26 4.43 -3.58
N LYS A 36 9.59 4.45 -3.76
CA LYS A 36 10.23 4.98 -4.97
C LYS A 36 9.90 4.18 -6.23
N LEU A 37 9.58 2.89 -6.07
CA LEU A 37 9.15 2.01 -7.15
C LEU A 37 7.63 1.95 -7.24
N LEU A 38 6.93 1.95 -6.09
CA LEU A 38 5.47 1.91 -6.06
C LEU A 38 4.84 3.19 -6.62
N LYS A 39 5.32 4.37 -6.23
CA LYS A 39 4.71 5.64 -6.67
C LYS A 39 4.65 5.77 -8.21
N PRO A 40 5.73 5.49 -8.98
CA PRO A 40 5.65 5.46 -10.44
C PRO A 40 4.62 4.47 -10.99
N VAL A 41 4.48 3.28 -10.40
CA VAL A 41 3.44 2.32 -10.77
C VAL A 41 2.06 2.94 -10.62
N LEU A 42 1.77 3.52 -9.44
CA LEU A 42 0.48 4.12 -9.14
C LEU A 42 0.19 5.33 -10.05
N THR A 43 1.20 6.13 -10.38
CA THR A 43 1.07 7.23 -11.35
C THR A 43 0.63 6.72 -12.72
N ARG A 44 1.17 5.58 -13.19
CA ARG A 44 0.74 4.96 -14.47
C ARG A 44 -0.69 4.40 -14.41
N LEU A 45 -1.13 3.92 -13.24
CA LEU A 45 -2.51 3.45 -13.03
C LEU A 45 -3.52 4.62 -12.93
N GLY A 46 -3.05 5.82 -12.59
CA GLY A 46 -3.86 7.04 -12.56
C GLY A 46 -5.02 6.95 -11.56
N ALA A 47 -6.20 7.44 -11.97
CA ALA A 47 -7.40 7.49 -11.13
C ALA A 47 -7.91 6.10 -10.68
N GLY A 48 -7.44 5.01 -11.30
CA GLY A 48 -7.79 3.64 -10.90
C GLY A 48 -7.09 3.17 -9.62
N ALA A 49 -6.08 3.90 -9.12
CA ALA A 49 -5.31 3.51 -7.95
C ALA A 49 -5.50 4.49 -6.78
N THR A 50 -5.85 3.95 -5.62
CA THR A 50 -5.86 4.66 -4.33
C THR A 50 -4.76 4.09 -3.44
N LEU A 51 -3.94 4.93 -2.82
CA LEU A 51 -2.89 4.53 -1.89
C LEU A 51 -3.20 5.02 -0.49
N HIS A 52 -3.12 4.10 0.48
CA HIS A 52 -3.08 4.41 1.90
C HIS A 52 -1.74 3.98 2.48
N LEU A 53 -1.08 4.90 3.20
CA LEU A 53 0.20 4.64 3.83
C LEU A 53 0.03 4.44 5.34
N VAL A 54 0.54 3.31 5.84
CA VAL A 54 0.70 3.09 7.29
C VAL A 54 2.04 3.66 7.70
N GLU A 55 2.02 4.82 8.35
CA GLU A 55 3.23 5.49 8.83
C GLU A 55 4.01 4.62 9.82
N GLY A 56 5.30 4.44 9.55
CA GLY A 56 6.20 3.60 10.33
C GLY A 56 6.00 2.09 10.14
N GLY A 57 5.02 1.67 9.34
CA GLY A 57 4.67 0.28 9.08
C GLY A 57 5.65 -0.40 8.13
N ASP A 58 6.03 -1.65 8.44
CA ASP A 58 6.78 -2.52 7.53
C ASP A 58 5.85 -3.31 6.59
N HIS A 59 6.40 -4.33 5.91
CA HIS A 59 5.65 -5.21 5.00
C HIS A 59 4.46 -5.94 5.66
N SER A 60 4.53 -6.18 6.97
CA SER A 60 3.47 -6.80 7.77
C SER A 60 2.67 -5.76 8.57
N PHE A 61 2.79 -4.48 8.22
CA PHE A 61 2.23 -3.32 8.92
C PHE A 61 2.67 -3.20 10.39
N LYS A 62 3.77 -3.85 10.79
CA LYS A 62 4.32 -3.65 12.13
C LYS A 62 4.98 -2.28 12.19
N VAL A 63 4.52 -1.47 13.14
CA VAL A 63 5.01 -0.11 13.35
C VAL A 63 6.12 -0.06 14.39
N LEU A 64 6.96 0.97 14.31
CA LEU A 64 8.00 1.20 15.31
C LEU A 64 7.38 1.49 16.68
N LYS A 65 7.92 0.92 17.76
CA LYS A 65 7.46 1.18 19.14
C LYS A 65 7.37 2.67 19.49
N ARG A 66 8.28 3.50 18.97
CA ARG A 66 8.30 4.95 19.21
C ARG A 66 7.09 5.70 18.66
N THR A 67 6.31 5.09 17.76
CA THR A 67 5.06 5.68 17.26
C THR A 67 3.96 5.69 18.34
N GLY A 68 4.11 4.89 19.40
CA GLY A 68 3.08 4.70 20.42
C GLY A 68 1.87 3.89 19.97
N ARG A 69 1.84 3.44 18.71
CA ARG A 69 0.74 2.67 18.12
C ARG A 69 0.92 1.18 18.35
N THR A 70 -0.19 0.50 18.64
CA THR A 70 -0.28 -0.95 18.76
C THR A 70 -0.62 -1.61 17.43
N GLY A 71 -0.53 -2.94 17.36
CA GLY A 71 -1.01 -3.69 16.20
C GLY A 71 -2.51 -3.49 15.98
N ASP A 72 -3.30 -3.45 17.05
CA ASP A 72 -4.75 -3.25 16.98
C ASP A 72 -5.10 -1.87 16.40
N ASP A 73 -4.36 -0.82 16.80
CA ASP A 73 -4.55 0.53 16.23
C ASP A 73 -4.32 0.56 14.71
N VAL A 74 -3.33 -0.20 14.24
CA VAL A 74 -3.03 -0.33 12.80
C VAL A 74 -4.10 -1.15 12.10
N MET A 75 -4.58 -2.23 12.72
CA MET A 75 -5.67 -3.04 12.15
C MET A 75 -6.98 -2.26 12.06
N THR A 76 -7.33 -1.47 13.08
CA THR A 76 -8.48 -0.56 13.05
C THR A 76 -8.35 0.47 11.94
N GLU A 77 -7.16 1.06 11.73
CA GLU A 77 -6.90 1.97 10.61
C GLU A 77 -7.16 1.26 9.27
N LEU A 78 -6.55 0.10 9.03
CA LEU A 78 -6.67 -0.64 7.77
C LEU A 78 -8.13 -1.00 7.45
N VAL A 79 -8.87 -1.53 8.43
CA VAL A 79 -10.28 -1.89 8.25
C VAL A 79 -11.13 -0.66 7.96
N THR A 80 -10.90 0.44 8.70
CA THR A 80 -11.60 1.70 8.49
C THR A 80 -11.33 2.26 7.09
N THR A 81 -10.08 2.21 6.63
CA THR A 81 -9.70 2.66 5.28
C THR A 81 -10.39 1.82 4.21
N ILE A 82 -10.42 0.48 4.36
CA ILE A 82 -11.11 -0.42 3.43
C ILE A 82 -12.59 -0.08 3.36
N ASP A 83 -13.26 0.05 4.50
CA ASP A 83 -14.69 0.34 4.59
C ASP A 83 -15.04 1.69 3.93
N GLN A 84 -14.29 2.74 4.26
CA GLN A 84 -14.48 4.07 3.68
C GLN A 84 -14.21 4.10 2.18
N TRP A 85 -13.22 3.35 1.71
CA TRP A 85 -12.90 3.25 0.28
C TRP A 85 -14.00 2.49 -0.47
N ALA A 86 -14.41 1.32 0.04
CA ALA A 86 -15.45 0.50 -0.57
C ALA A 86 -16.80 1.23 -0.61
N SER A 87 -17.14 1.95 0.45
CA SER A 87 -18.38 2.75 0.52
C SER A 87 -18.47 3.86 -0.52
N LYS A 88 -17.35 4.33 -1.08
CA LYS A 88 -17.32 5.34 -2.16
C LYS A 88 -17.51 4.73 -3.55
N LEU A 89 -17.47 3.40 -3.66
CA LEU A 89 -17.63 2.68 -4.92
C LEU A 89 -19.05 2.15 -5.14
N LEU A 90 -19.86 2.15 -4.06
CA LEU A 90 -21.29 1.82 -4.07
C LEU A 90 -22.11 3.06 -4.41
#